data_AF-A0A1H8EGE8-F1
#
_entry.id   AF-A0A1H8EGE8-F1
#
_cell.length_a   1.000
_cell.length_b   1.000
_cell.length_c   1.000
_cell.angle_alpha   90.00
_cell.angle_beta   90.00
_cell.angle_gamma   90.00
#
_symmetry.space_group_name_H-M   'P 1'
#
loop_
_entity.id
_entity.type
_entity.pdbx_description
1 polymer ?
#
loop_
_entity_poly.entity_id
_entity_poly.type
_entity_poly.pdbx_seq_one_letter_code
_entity_poly.pdbx_strand_id
1 'polypeptide(L)'
;MKTAATVALFTLALGLSACSSGPTPLVATKPASDILPAGKYYSTKKSKDGALHILRDFSMTGVACKTIISLNNQPVAKLGASENVTLYVSAGEVFIGAQSGCIRSEATQQLVQVEAGKDYFFRTGFTDVSTSLHLYRSSPF
;
A
#
# COMPACT_ATOMS: atom_id res chain seq x y z
N MET A 1 22.09 -27.94 32.94
CA MET A 1 21.20 -28.47 31.87
C MET A 1 19.87 -27.72 31.76
N LYS A 2 19.24 -27.23 32.85
CA LYS A 2 17.98 -26.46 32.77
C LYS A 2 18.12 -25.11 32.04
N THR A 3 19.23 -24.40 32.23
CA THR A 3 19.49 -23.08 31.62
C THR A 3 19.68 -23.13 30.10
N ALA A 4 20.31 -24.17 29.56
CA ALA A 4 20.48 -24.35 28.12
C ALA A 4 19.14 -24.63 27.41
N ALA A 5 18.25 -25.40 28.05
CA ALA A 5 16.90 -25.66 27.53
C ALA A 5 16.03 -24.39 27.52
N THR A 6 16.13 -23.54 28.56
CA THR A 6 15.40 -22.27 28.61
C THR A 6 15.87 -21.28 27.56
N VAL A 7 17.19 -21.19 27.32
CA VAL A 7 17.76 -20.31 26.28
C VAL A 7 17.37 -20.78 24.88
N ALA A 8 17.39 -22.09 24.62
CA ALA A 8 16.98 -22.67 23.35
C ALA A 8 15.48 -22.47 23.05
N LEU A 9 14.61 -22.54 24.07
CA LEU A 9 13.19 -22.24 23.91
C LEU A 9 12.92 -20.76 23.60
N PHE A 10 13.68 -19.84 24.21
CA PHE A 10 13.52 -18.40 24.00
C PHE A 10 13.98 -17.97 22.59
N THR A 11 15.10 -18.51 22.10
CA THR A 11 15.57 -18.23 20.73
C THR A 11 14.66 -18.85 19.67
N LEU A 12 14.09 -20.02 19.93
CA LEU A 12 13.12 -20.64 19.02
C LEU A 12 11.83 -19.81 18.93
N ALA A 13 11.32 -19.31 20.07
CA ALA A 13 10.13 -18.46 20.10
C ALA A 13 10.31 -17.12 19.37
N LEU A 14 11.50 -16.52 19.40
CA LEU A 14 11.84 -15.30 18.66
C LEU A 14 11.99 -15.53 17.14
N GLY A 15 12.32 -16.75 16.71
CA GLY A 15 12.46 -17.10 15.29
C GLY A 15 11.12 -17.23 14.55
N LEU A 16 10.02 -17.54 15.25
CA LEU A 16 8.70 -17.79 14.63
C LEU A 16 7.91 -16.51 14.30
N SER A 17 8.28 -15.33 14.82
CA SER A 17 7.57 -14.07 14.54
C SER A 17 8.09 -13.32 13.30
N ALA A 18 9.11 -13.83 12.61
CA ALA A 18 9.77 -13.13 11.51
C ALA A 18 9.00 -13.18 10.17
N CYS A 19 7.90 -13.94 10.07
CA CYS A 19 7.12 -14.11 8.84
C CYS A 19 5.73 -13.42 8.89
N SER A 20 5.60 -12.30 9.62
CA SER A 20 4.31 -11.61 9.81
C SER A 20 3.96 -10.59 8.69
N SER A 21 4.70 -10.57 7.58
CA SER A 21 4.35 -9.76 6.41
C SER A 21 3.28 -10.47 5.58
N GLY A 22 2.19 -9.77 5.24
CA GLY A 22 1.13 -10.37 4.44
C GLY A 22 -0.02 -9.42 4.11
N PRO A 23 -1.02 -9.91 3.36
CA PRO A 23 -2.21 -9.14 3.02
C PRO A 23 -2.92 -8.59 4.26
N THR A 24 -3.02 -7.26 4.38
CA THR A 24 -3.77 -6.62 5.46
C THR A 24 -5.27 -6.85 5.27
N PRO A 25 -5.98 -7.46 6.23
CA PRO A 25 -7.43 -7.61 6.14
C PRO A 25 -8.11 -6.26 6.27
N LEU A 26 -9.22 -6.06 5.56
CA LEU A 26 -9.95 -4.80 5.51
C LEU A 26 -10.26 -4.18 6.88
N VAL A 27 -10.68 -5.01 7.82
CA VAL A 27 -11.06 -4.61 9.17
C VAL A 27 -9.89 -4.01 9.96
N ALA A 28 -8.66 -4.28 9.55
CA ALA A 28 -7.44 -3.72 10.12
C ALA A 28 -6.90 -2.52 9.33
N THR A 29 -7.59 -2.11 8.26
CA THR A 29 -7.20 -0.96 7.44
C THR A 29 -7.75 0.33 8.02
N LYS A 30 -6.99 1.42 7.85
CA LYS A 30 -7.42 2.77 8.22
C LYS A 30 -7.26 3.73 7.04
N PRO A 31 -8.04 4.81 6.97
CA PRO A 31 -7.84 5.85 5.97
C PRO A 31 -6.44 6.46 6.05
N ALA A 32 -5.88 6.83 4.91
CA ALA A 32 -4.62 7.53 4.82
C ALA A 32 -4.65 8.83 5.62
N SER A 33 -3.67 8.98 6.50
CA SER A 33 -3.52 10.18 7.33
C SER A 33 -2.93 11.36 6.56
N ASP A 34 -2.38 11.13 5.36
CA ASP A 34 -1.53 12.07 4.64
C ASP A 34 -1.93 12.14 3.16
N ILE A 35 -3.04 12.85 2.91
CA ILE A 35 -3.50 13.21 1.56
C ILE A 35 -2.78 14.49 1.13
N LEU A 36 -2.04 14.40 0.02
CA LEU A 36 -1.29 15.53 -0.52
C LEU A 36 -2.22 16.52 -1.22
N PRO A 37 -1.81 17.78 -1.46
CA PRO A 37 -2.67 18.79 -2.08
C PRO A 37 -3.32 18.33 -3.39
N ALA A 38 -2.57 17.62 -4.24
CA ALA A 38 -3.11 17.07 -5.48
C ALA A 38 -4.16 15.97 -5.24
N GLY A 39 -4.01 15.16 -4.19
CA GLY A 39 -4.97 14.14 -3.78
C GLY A 39 -6.33 14.70 -3.37
N LYS A 40 -6.38 15.94 -2.88
CA LYS A 40 -7.64 16.60 -2.50
C LYS A 40 -8.59 16.76 -3.69
N TYR A 41 -8.07 16.95 -4.91
CA TYR A 41 -8.89 17.02 -6.12
C TYR A 41 -9.59 15.71 -6.46
N TYR A 42 -9.04 14.59 -5.99
CA TYR A 42 -9.57 13.24 -6.21
C TYR A 42 -10.31 12.69 -4.98
N SER A 43 -10.49 13.48 -3.92
CA SER A 43 -11.13 13.02 -2.68
C SER A 43 -12.66 13.06 -2.73
N THR A 44 -13.24 13.76 -3.71
CA THR A 44 -14.68 13.94 -3.86
C THR A 44 -15.17 13.32 -5.17
N LYS A 45 -16.12 12.40 -5.08
CA LYS A 45 -16.73 11.73 -6.24
C LYS A 45 -17.58 12.69 -7.07
N LYS A 46 -17.39 12.69 -8.39
CA LYS A 46 -18.25 13.36 -9.37
C LYS A 46 -19.07 12.34 -10.17
N SER A 47 -20.11 12.82 -10.86
CA SER A 47 -21.10 12.00 -11.58
C SER A 47 -20.54 11.05 -12.66
N LYS A 48 -19.26 11.17 -13.06
CA LYS A 48 -18.63 10.37 -14.12
C LYS A 48 -17.29 9.76 -13.70
N ASP A 49 -17.02 9.74 -12.40
CA ASP A 49 -15.76 9.21 -11.89
C ASP A 49 -15.86 7.70 -11.66
N GLY A 50 -14.76 7.00 -11.91
CA GLY A 50 -14.49 5.70 -11.30
C GLY A 50 -13.74 5.87 -9.97
N ALA A 51 -13.66 4.82 -9.17
CA ALA A 51 -12.93 4.83 -7.91
C ALA A 51 -11.70 3.93 -7.96
N LEU A 52 -10.57 4.46 -7.51
CA LEU A 52 -9.33 3.74 -7.31
C LEU A 52 -9.12 3.55 -5.81
N HIS A 53 -9.25 2.32 -5.33
CA HIS A 53 -8.97 1.94 -3.96
C HIS A 53 -7.55 1.37 -3.89
N ILE A 54 -6.69 2.02 -3.11
CA ILE A 54 -5.28 1.64 -3.00
C ILE A 54 -4.99 1.39 -1.54
N LEU A 55 -4.66 0.15 -1.20
CA LEU A 55 -4.28 -0.27 0.14
C LEU A 55 -2.78 -0.55 0.19
N ARG A 56 -2.11 -0.04 1.22
CA ARG A 56 -0.79 -0.51 1.57
C ARG A 56 -0.85 -1.63 2.61
N ASP A 57 -0.37 -2.80 2.22
CA ASP A 57 -0.22 -3.95 3.10
C ASP A 57 0.80 -3.72 4.21
N PHE A 58 0.62 -4.47 5.30
CA PHE A 58 1.58 -4.52 6.38
C PHE A 58 2.79 -5.37 5.96
N SER A 59 3.95 -4.75 6.04
CA SER A 59 5.25 -5.39 5.91
C SER A 59 6.13 -4.94 7.07
N MET A 60 6.85 -5.88 7.69
CA MET A 60 7.85 -5.54 8.72
C MET A 60 9.00 -4.74 8.10
N THR A 61 9.43 -5.10 6.89
CA THR A 61 10.34 -4.30 6.06
C THR A 61 9.70 -2.97 5.69
N GLY A 62 10.36 -1.85 6.01
CA GLY A 62 9.90 -0.52 5.62
C GLY A 62 8.61 -0.07 6.33
N VAL A 63 8.24 -0.67 7.47
CA VAL A 63 7.02 -0.34 8.22
C VAL A 63 6.93 1.16 8.59
N ALA A 64 8.07 1.78 8.92
CA ALA A 64 8.17 3.19 9.25
C ALA A 64 8.16 4.11 8.01
N CYS A 65 8.43 3.56 6.83
CA CYS A 65 8.41 4.31 5.57
C CYS A 65 6.98 4.47 5.12
N LYS A 66 6.61 5.60 4.53
CA LYS A 66 5.33 5.72 3.80
C LYS A 66 5.53 5.39 2.33
N THR A 67 4.53 4.80 1.70
CA THR A 67 4.49 4.65 0.24
C THR A 67 3.86 5.89 -0.37
N ILE A 68 4.57 6.55 -1.28
CA ILE A 68 4.07 7.68 -2.05
C ILE A 68 3.25 7.12 -3.21
N ILE A 69 1.97 7.44 -3.23
CA ILE A 69 1.06 7.12 -4.33
C ILE A 69 1.01 8.31 -5.28
N SER A 70 1.12 8.06 -6.57
CA SER A 70 0.99 9.06 -7.61
C SER A 70 -0.07 8.67 -8.65
N LEU A 71 -0.73 9.67 -9.22
CA LEU A 71 -1.55 9.52 -10.41
C LEU A 71 -0.91 10.36 -11.52
N ASN A 72 -0.66 9.76 -12.68
CA ASN A 72 0.01 10.42 -13.82
C ASN A 72 1.28 11.17 -13.39
N ASN A 73 2.12 10.48 -12.61
CA ASN A 73 3.37 10.99 -12.03
C ASN A 73 3.22 12.16 -11.03
N GLN A 74 2.00 12.54 -10.66
CA GLN A 74 1.74 13.54 -9.62
C GLN A 74 1.47 12.86 -8.27
N PRO A 75 2.26 13.11 -7.21
CA PRO A 75 2.00 12.55 -5.88
C PRO A 75 0.67 13.01 -5.29
N VAL A 76 -0.17 12.07 -4.87
CA VAL A 76 -1.53 12.33 -4.37
C VAL A 76 -1.74 11.94 -2.90
N ALA A 77 -1.01 10.93 -2.41
CA ALA A 77 -1.13 10.47 -1.03
C ALA A 77 0.16 9.81 -0.56
N LYS A 78 0.34 9.74 0.77
CA LYS A 78 1.36 8.92 1.41
C LYS A 78 0.68 7.90 2.32
N LEU A 79 0.85 6.61 2.02
CA LEU A 79 0.23 5.52 2.77
C LEU A 79 1.22 4.93 3.78
N GLY A 80 0.86 4.95 5.06
CA GLY A 80 1.45 4.12 6.10
C GLY A 80 1.08 2.63 5.94
N ALA A 81 1.72 1.76 6.73
CA ALA A 81 1.34 0.34 6.75
C ALA A 81 -0.12 0.19 7.20
N SER A 82 -0.87 -0.68 6.51
CA SER A 82 -2.31 -0.88 6.73
C SER A 82 -3.16 0.37 6.48
N GLU A 83 -2.67 1.35 5.72
CA GLU A 83 -3.46 2.51 5.32
C GLU A 83 -4.01 2.35 3.90
N ASN A 84 -5.22 2.85 3.66
CA ASN A 84 -5.83 2.89 2.34
C ASN A 84 -6.19 4.31 1.91
N VAL A 85 -6.34 4.51 0.60
CA VAL A 85 -6.91 5.72 0.03
C VAL A 85 -7.89 5.34 -1.07
N THR A 86 -8.98 6.09 -1.17
CA THR A 86 -9.89 6.04 -2.31
C THR A 86 -9.76 7.33 -3.09
N LEU A 87 -9.48 7.23 -4.39
CA LEU A 87 -9.31 8.36 -5.29
C LEU A 87 -10.35 8.25 -6.40
N TYR A 88 -11.14 9.29 -6.58
CA TYR A 88 -12.13 9.39 -7.64
C TYR A 88 -11.52 10.09 -8.84
N VAL A 89 -11.52 9.41 -9.99
CA VAL A 89 -10.89 9.90 -11.21
C VAL A 89 -11.85 9.78 -12.37
N SER A 90 -11.80 10.75 -13.29
CA SER A 90 -12.58 10.71 -14.52
C SER A 90 -12.27 9.45 -15.32
N ALA A 91 -13.26 8.96 -16.07
CA ALA A 91 -13.05 7.88 -17.04
C ALA A 91 -11.94 8.24 -18.04
N GLY A 92 -11.07 7.27 -18.34
CA GLY A 92 -9.89 7.47 -19.18
C GLY A 92 -8.69 6.65 -18.71
N GLU A 93 -7.55 6.88 -19.35
CA GLU A 93 -6.27 6.26 -18.98
C GLU A 93 -5.68 6.97 -17.76
N VAL A 94 -5.33 6.18 -16.74
CA VAL A 94 -4.68 6.67 -15.52
C VAL A 94 -3.47 5.79 -15.21
N PHE A 95 -2.31 6.41 -15.04
CA PHE A 95 -1.12 5.76 -14.51
C PHE A 95 -1.11 5.87 -12.99
N ILE A 96 -1.18 4.74 -12.30
CA ILE A 96 -1.03 4.66 -10.85
C ILE A 96 0.42 4.34 -10.56
N GLY A 97 1.10 5.18 -9.79
CA GLY A 97 2.47 4.97 -9.35
C GLY A 97 2.56 4.71 -7.85
N ALA A 98 3.51 3.88 -7.45
CA ALA A 98 3.87 3.70 -6.05
C ALA A 98 5.41 3.76 -5.89
N GLN A 99 5.88 4.50 -4.89
CA GLN A 99 7.31 4.64 -4.59
C GLN A 99 7.57 4.65 -3.08
N SER A 100 8.71 4.11 -2.64
CA SER A 100 9.11 4.22 -1.23
C SER A 100 9.46 5.67 -0.88
N GLY A 101 8.91 6.19 0.23
CA GLY A 101 9.22 7.52 0.73
C GLY A 101 10.53 7.61 1.54
N CYS A 102 11.18 6.49 1.86
CA CYS A 102 12.43 6.47 2.61
C CYS A 102 13.66 6.25 1.73
N ILE A 103 13.51 5.49 0.66
CA ILE A 103 14.61 4.99 -0.15
C ILE A 103 14.34 5.45 -1.57
N ARG A 104 15.35 6.04 -2.21
CA ARG A 104 15.31 6.29 -3.66
C ARG A 104 15.19 4.94 -4.36
N SER A 105 13.95 4.60 -4.70
CA SER A 105 13.54 3.40 -5.41
C SER A 105 12.91 3.85 -6.72
N GLU A 106 12.99 3.00 -7.74
CA GLU A 106 12.20 3.22 -8.95
C GLU A 106 10.71 3.13 -8.58
N ALA A 107 9.92 4.02 -9.16
CA ALA A 107 8.47 3.96 -8.97
C ALA A 107 7.92 2.79 -9.77
N THR A 108 7.17 1.90 -9.13
CA THR A 108 6.37 0.91 -9.84
C THR A 108 5.12 1.61 -10.39
N GLN A 109 4.73 1.27 -11.61
CA GLN A 109 3.58 1.90 -12.28
C GLN A 109 2.64 0.87 -12.87
N GLN A 110 1.35 1.17 -12.83
CA GLN A 110 0.32 0.40 -13.48
C GLN A 110 -0.60 1.32 -14.28
N LEU A 111 -0.80 1.00 -15.56
CA LEU A 111 -1.80 1.64 -16.41
C LEU A 111 -3.18 1.03 -16.15
N VAL A 112 -4.19 1.89 -16.01
CA VAL A 112 -5.57 1.49 -15.78
C VAL A 112 -6.47 2.28 -16.72
N GLN A 113 -7.29 1.57 -17.49
CA GLN A 113 -8.42 2.16 -18.19
C GLN A 113 -9.60 2.27 -17.22
N VAL A 114 -9.84 3.48 -16.72
CA VAL A 114 -10.93 3.76 -15.78
C VAL A 114 -12.21 3.99 -16.54
N GLU A 115 -13.27 3.31 -16.11
CA GLU A 115 -14.63 3.50 -16.57
C GLU A 115 -15.46 4.20 -15.49
N ALA A 116 -16.44 5.01 -15.93
CA ALA A 116 -17.32 5.74 -15.03
C ALA A 116 -18.13 4.78 -14.14
N GLY A 117 -18.16 5.04 -12.84
CA GLY A 117 -18.94 4.27 -11.86
C GLY A 117 -18.35 2.90 -11.53
N LYS A 118 -17.16 2.53 -12.03
CA LYS A 118 -16.48 1.28 -11.67
C LYS A 118 -15.44 1.50 -10.57
N ASP A 119 -15.30 0.49 -9.73
CA ASP A 119 -14.31 0.45 -8.66
C ASP A 119 -13.14 -0.44 -9.07
N TYR A 120 -11.92 0.02 -8.79
CA TYR A 120 -10.69 -0.69 -9.08
C TYR A 120 -9.86 -0.79 -7.81
N PHE A 121 -9.36 -1.98 -7.50
CA PHE A 121 -8.67 -2.27 -6.27
C PHE A 121 -7.20 -2.59 -6.55
N PHE A 122 -6.33 -1.94 -5.79
CA PHE A 122 -4.89 -2.10 -5.87
C PHE A 122 -4.31 -2.28 -4.48
N ARG A 123 -3.25 -3.07 -4.44
CA ARG A 123 -2.47 -3.31 -3.24
C ARG A 123 -1.02 -2.98 -3.50
N THR A 124 -0.37 -2.43 -2.48
CA THR A 124 1.06 -2.12 -2.51
C THR A 124 1.74 -2.52 -1.20
N GLY A 125 3.00 -2.90 -1.26
CA GLY A 125 3.74 -3.35 -0.08
C GLY A 125 5.14 -3.82 -0.44
N PHE A 126 5.94 -4.01 0.59
CA PHE A 126 7.26 -4.65 0.47
C PHE A 126 7.05 -6.15 0.62
N THR A 127 7.46 -6.92 -0.38
CA THR A 127 7.18 -8.36 -0.46
C THR A 127 8.24 -9.23 0.21
N ASP A 128 9.41 -8.67 0.56
CA ASP A 128 10.54 -9.39 1.14
C ASP A 128 11.52 -8.44 1.88
N VAL A 129 12.76 -8.89 2.10
CA VAL A 129 13.88 -8.05 2.59
C VAL A 129 14.47 -7.14 1.51
N SER A 130 14.05 -7.30 0.25
CA SER A 130 14.41 -6.37 -0.80
C SER A 130 13.57 -5.10 -0.63
N THR A 131 14.14 -3.96 -0.97
CA THR A 131 13.43 -2.67 -0.94
C THR A 131 12.45 -2.51 -2.09
N SER A 132 12.06 -3.62 -2.73
CA SER A 132 11.18 -3.67 -3.89
C SER A 132 9.75 -3.43 -3.43
N LEU A 133 9.20 -2.31 -3.88
CA LEU A 133 7.82 -1.96 -3.65
C LEU A 133 7.01 -2.44 -4.85
N HIS A 134 6.00 -3.25 -4.59
CA HIS A 134 5.09 -3.75 -5.63
C HIS A 134 3.79 -2.95 -5.63
N LEU A 135 3.19 -2.81 -6.81
CA LEU A 135 1.84 -2.32 -7.02
C LEU A 135 1.15 -3.32 -7.94
N TYR A 136 0.02 -3.86 -7.49
CA TYR A 136 -0.71 -4.86 -8.27
C TYR A 136 -2.20 -4.70 -8.09
N ARG A 137 -2.95 -5.07 -9.12
CA ARG A 137 -4.42 -5.14 -9.08
C ARG A 137 -4.84 -6.30 -8.18
N SER A 138 -5.86 -6.09 -7.37
CA SER A 138 -6.44 -7.10 -6.48
C SER A 138 -7.94 -7.25 -6.71
N SER A 139 -8.51 -8.31 -6.12
CA SER A 139 -9.95 -8.35 -5.86
C SER A 139 -10.34 -7.20 -4.91
N PRO A 140 -11.64 -6.88 -4.81
CA PRO A 140 -12.14 -6.12 -3.67
C PRO A 140 -11.59 -6.75 -2.39
N PHE A 141 -10.97 -5.92 -1.57
CA PHE A 141 -10.62 -6.26 -0.21
C PHE A 141 -11.76 -5.78 0.65
#